data_AF-A0A6H5HBX1-F1
#
_entry.id   AF-A0A6H5HBX1-F1
#
_cell.length_a   1.000
_cell.length_b   1.000
_cell.length_c   1.000
_cell.angle_alpha   90.00
_cell.angle_beta   90.00
_cell.angle_gamma   90.00
#
_symmetry.space_group_name_H-M   'P 1'
#
loop_
_entity.id
_entity.type
_entity.pdbx_description
1 polymer ?
#
loop_
_entity_poly.entity_id
_entity_poly.type
_entity_poly.pdbx_seq_one_letter_code
_entity_poly.pdbx_strand_id
1 'polypeptide(L)' 'MGVMALLDEECWFPKATDKTFVEKLVSAHSVHPKFVKTDFRGVADFAIVHYAGK' A
#
# COMPACT_ATOMS: atom_id res chain seq x y z
N MET A 1 10.26 -5.48 -0.76
CA MET A 1 9.75 -5.24 -2.12
C MET A 1 9.06 -3.89 -2.12
N GLY A 2 9.18 -3.11 -3.19
CA GLY A 2 8.53 -1.79 -3.27
C GLY A 2 7.04 -1.89 -3.62
N VAL A 3 6.36 -0.73 -3.65
CA VAL A 3 4.93 -0.62 -3.96
C VAL A 3 4.58 -1.27 -5.31
N MET A 4 5.32 -0.94 -6.37
CA MET A 4 5.04 -1.47 -7.72
C MET A 4 5.28 -2.98 -7.82
N ALA A 5 6.30 -3.50 -7.13
CA ALA A 5 6.58 -4.94 -7.12
C ALA A 5 5.47 -5.74 -6.41
N LEU A 6 4.89 -5.19 -5.33
CA LEU A 6 3.75 -5.79 -4.65
C LEU A 6 2.46 -5.70 -5.47
N LEU A 7 2.30 -4.63 -6.26
CA LEU A 7 1.18 -4.50 -7.20
C LEU A 7 1.25 -5.59 -8.28
N ASP A 8 2.42 -5.76 -8.90
CA ASP A 8 2.64 -6.79 -9.91
C ASP A 8 2.30 -8.17 -9.34
N GLU A 9 2.74 -8.49 -8.12
CA GLU A 9 2.44 -9.76 -7.48
C GLU A 9 0.93 -9.95 -7.20
N GLU A 10 0.26 -8.93 -6.66
CA GLU A 10 -1.17 -9.01 -6.37
C GLU A 10 -2.03 -9.14 -7.63
N CYS A 11 -1.67 -8.48 -8.73
CA CYS A 11 -2.41 -8.61 -9.99
C CYS A 11 -2.42 -10.05 -10.55
N TRP A 12 -1.45 -10.88 -10.17
CA TRP A 12 -1.37 -12.28 -10.61
C TRP A 12 -2.07 -13.25 -9.65
N PHE A 13 -2.46 -12.79 -8.46
CA PHE A 13 -3.05 -13.67 -7.46
C PHE A 13 -4.56 -13.85 -7.70
N PRO A 14 -5.05 -15.09 -7.90
CA PRO A 14 -6.48 -15.33 -8.08
C PRO A 14 -7.26 -14.85 -6.85
N LYS A 15 -8.25 -13.98 -7.05
CA LYS A 15 -9.08 -13.33 -6.01
C LYS A 15 -8.40 -12.20 -5.22
N ALA A 16 -7.22 -11.73 -5.62
CA ALA A 16 -6.71 -10.48 -5.10
C ALA A 16 -7.68 -9.33 -5.39
N THR A 17 -7.69 -8.36 -4.50
CA THR A 17 -8.52 -7.16 -4.57
C THR A 17 -7.67 -5.96 -4.15
N ASP A 18 -8.15 -4.75 -4.41
CA ASP A 18 -7.47 -3.54 -3.92
C ASP A 18 -7.27 -3.57 -2.40
N LYS A 19 -8.21 -4.16 -1.66
CA LYS A 19 -8.12 -4.33 -0.22
C LYS A 19 -6.97 -5.25 0.20
N THR A 20 -6.82 -6.41 -0.46
CA THR A 20 -5.72 -7.34 -0.13
C THR A 20 -4.36 -6.74 -0.49
N PHE A 21 -4.31 -5.97 -1.59
CA PHE A 21 -3.11 -5.20 -1.95
C PHE A 21 -2.73 -4.18 -0.87
N VAL A 22 -3.67 -3.39 -0.38
CA VAL A 22 -3.39 -2.41 0.68
C VAL A 22 -3.02 -3.07 2.01
N GLU A 23 -3.68 -4.16 2.41
CA GLU A 23 -3.29 -4.93 3.60
C GLU A 23 -1.83 -5.43 3.50
N LYS A 24 -1.42 -5.90 2.33
CA LYS A 24 -0.06 -6.33 2.05
C LYS A 24 0.94 -5.17 2.07
N LEU A 25 0.58 -4.02 1.49
CA LEU A 25 1.38 -2.80 1.57
C LEU A 25 1.61 -2.36 3.02
N VAL A 26 0.55 -2.34 3.84
CA VAL A 26 0.62 -1.98 5.26
C VAL A 26 1.51 -2.95 6.02
N SER A 27 1.36 -4.26 5.80
CA SER A 27 2.22 -5.27 6.41
C SER A 27 3.69 -5.08 6.04
N ALA A 28 3.99 -4.85 4.76
CA ALA A 28 5.35 -4.72 4.26
C ALA A 28 6.04 -3.37 4.59
N HIS A 29 5.27 -2.28 4.77
CA HIS A 29 5.82 -0.92 4.87
C HIS A 29 5.40 -0.14 6.13
N SER A 30 4.76 -0.77 7.11
CA SER A 30 4.28 -0.10 8.34
C SER A 30 5.34 0.72 9.10
N VAL A 31 6.62 0.34 9.00
CA VAL A 31 7.75 1.03 9.65
C VAL A 31 8.50 1.99 8.72
N HIS A 32 8.14 2.04 7.43
CA HIS A 32 8.84 2.90 6.47
C HIS A 32 8.40 4.36 6.67
N PRO A 33 9.32 5.32 6.90
CA PRO A 33 8.98 6.68 7.32
C PRO A 33 8.23 7.50 6.24
N LYS A 34 8.14 6.98 5.02
CA LYS A 34 7.39 7.58 3.91
C LYS A 34 6.08 6.89 3.58
N PHE A 35 5.74 5.81 4.27
CA PHE A 35 4.47 5.09 4.08
C PHE A 35 3.50 5.50 5.20
N VAL A 36 2.25 5.78 4.83
CA VAL A 36 1.21 6.20 5.76
C VAL A 36 -0.01 5.33 5.55
N LYS A 37 -0.40 4.61 6.59
CA LYS A 37 -1.71 3.94 6.66
C LYS A 37 -2.79 5.01 6.86
N THR A 38 -3.84 4.99 6.05
CA THR A 38 -4.97 5.91 6.18
C THR A 38 -6.07 5.24 7.02
N ASP A 39 -6.41 5.82 8.17
CA ASP A 39 -7.42 5.24 9.06
C ASP A 39 -8.87 5.65 8.73
N PHE A 40 -9.08 6.66 7.87
CA PHE A 40 -10.39 7.33 7.71
C PHE A 40 -10.83 7.61 6.26
N ARG A 41 -10.07 7.20 5.26
CA ARG A 41 -10.41 7.38 3.84
C ARG A 41 -10.41 6.01 3.17
N GLY A 42 -11.51 5.68 2.48
CA GLY A 42 -11.64 4.50 1.62
C GLY A 42 -11.52 3.12 2.30
N VAL A 43 -11.92 2.07 1.57
CA VAL A 43 -11.78 0.67 2.00
C VAL A 43 -10.38 0.11 1.64
N ALA A 44 -9.62 0.82 0.81
CA ALA A 44 -8.33 0.40 0.27
C ALA A 44 -7.43 1.60 -0.08
N ASP A 45 -7.24 2.53 0.86
CA ASP A 45 -6.38 3.69 0.66
C ASP A 45 -5.03 3.51 1.39
N PHE A 46 -4.00 4.17 0.86
CA PHE A 46 -2.70 4.38 1.51
C PHE A 46 -2.11 5.70 1.00
N ALA A 47 -1.13 6.25 1.71
CA ALA A 47 -0.44 7.47 1.28
C ALA A 47 1.09 7.33 1.33
N ILE A 48 1.75 8.13 0.49
CA ILE A 48 3.21 8.22 0.40
C ILE A 48 3.65 9.66 0.62
N VAL A 49 4.56 9.86 1.58
CA VAL A 49 5.15 11.17 1.88
C VAL A 49 6.25 11.47 0.86
N HIS A 50 5.93 12.27 -0.15
CA HIS A 50 6.89 12.71 -1.17
C HIS A 50 7.76 13.87 -0.68
N TYR A 51 8.87 14.15 -1.35
CA TYR A 51 9.79 15.23 -0.95
C TYR A 51 9.12 16.62 -0.94
N ALA A 52 8.21 16.85 -1.89
CA ALA A 52 7.46 18.11 -2.03
C ALA A 52 6.22 18.19 -1.12
N GLY A 53 5.98 17.20 -0.26
CA GLY A 53 4.76 17.05 0.52
C GLY A 53 5.04 16.67 1.98
N LYS A 54 5.79 17.54 2.67
CA LYS A 54 5.67 17.76 4.12
C LYS A 54 4.89 19.05 4.34
#